data_AF-I5B1T1-F1
#
_entry.id   AF-I5B1T1-F1
#
_cell.length_a   1.000
_cell.length_b   1.000
_cell.length_c   1.000
_cell.angle_alpha   90.00
_cell.angle_beta   90.00
_cell.angle_gamma   90.00
#
_symmetry.space_group_name_H-M   'P 1'
#
loop_
_entity.id
_entity.type
_entity.pdbx_description
1 polymer ?
#
loop_
_entity_poly.entity_id
_entity_poly.type
_entity_poly.pdbx_seq_one_letter_code
_entity_poly.pdbx_strand_id
1 'polypeptide(L)'
;MKIIVGFFGGFCGAALLWILLVMGQLGNATPDSQWVRQAYAYKRALCDKISGSKIVIVGGSAALFSINSIALQERYHRPVINLGVNAGVSLPYILEQAKAVLTPGDTALLPLEYPLYNYNYTINPVMVDFYLSEPGLLAKQAWQLQLKLLFAVTPERLIQGYRGIPRGFSVQGLYGPHHMNAHGDQTHSEVARQSENQKAIVNSLTPRYYGKNFSKKNEAWNLLTAFQHWADSRNICLIFIPPGFLFQQAYITDPVENHFYTTLPALARKKGLTYLGRPLEYMFPPDYYFDTPYHLTAEARQIYTTRIIELIGPIMNKEIIHSHVQRIPGSGYRF
;
A
#
# COMPACT_ATOMS: atom_id res chain seq x y z
N MET A 1 22.53 -11.01 -47.35
CA MET A 1 23.34 -10.23 -46.38
C MET A 1 22.87 -8.77 -46.23
N LYS A 2 22.76 -7.97 -47.30
CA LYS A 2 22.33 -6.55 -47.22
C LYS A 2 20.94 -6.31 -46.60
N ILE A 3 19.95 -7.13 -46.93
CA ILE A 3 18.58 -7.03 -46.37
C ILE A 3 18.57 -7.30 -44.86
N ILE A 4 19.32 -8.32 -44.43
CA ILE A 4 19.43 -8.70 -43.02
C ILE A 4 20.09 -7.57 -42.22
N VAL A 5 21.19 -7.01 -42.73
CA VAL A 5 21.87 -5.86 -42.11
C VAL A 5 20.96 -4.63 -42.05
N GLY A 6 20.20 -4.34 -43.12
CA GLY A 6 19.23 -3.24 -43.14
C GLY A 6 18.09 -3.43 -42.13
N PHE A 7 17.55 -4.65 -42.01
CA PHE A 7 16.51 -4.98 -41.04
C PHE A 7 16.99 -4.81 -39.59
N PHE A 8 18.16 -5.37 -39.24
CA PHE A 8 18.75 -5.21 -37.91
C PHE A 8 19.14 -3.75 -37.62
N GLY A 9 19.68 -3.03 -38.60
CA GLY A 9 19.99 -1.61 -38.46
C GLY A 9 18.74 -0.76 -38.18
N GLY A 10 17.66 -0.99 -38.93
CA GLY A 10 16.38 -0.31 -38.72
C GLY A 10 15.77 -0.62 -37.35
N PHE A 11 15.79 -1.89 -36.93
CA PHE A 11 15.31 -2.30 -35.61
C PHE A 11 16.10 -1.64 -34.48
N CYS A 12 17.44 -1.68 -34.54
CA CYS A 12 18.30 -1.02 -33.55
C CYS A 12 18.08 0.50 -33.51
N GLY A 13 17.91 1.14 -34.67
CA GLY A 13 17.59 2.56 -34.76
C GLY A 13 16.26 2.91 -34.11
N ALA A 14 15.21 2.14 -34.38
CA ALA A 14 13.90 2.33 -33.76
C ALA A 14 13.92 2.09 -32.24
N ALA A 15 14.63 1.06 -31.79
CA ALA A 15 14.80 0.77 -30.36
C ALA A 15 15.56 1.88 -29.65
N LEU A 16 16.65 2.39 -30.25
CA LEU A 16 17.39 3.53 -29.71
C LEU A 16 16.52 4.79 -29.63
N LEU A 17 15.77 5.10 -30.70
CA LEU A 17 14.84 6.22 -30.71
C LEU A 17 13.78 6.08 -29.60
N TRP A 18 13.21 4.90 -29.43
CA TRP A 18 12.24 4.63 -28.36
C TRP A 18 12.84 4.90 -26.97
N ILE A 19 14.04 4.38 -26.71
CA ILE A 19 14.74 4.60 -25.44
C ILE A 19 14.99 6.10 -25.22
N LEU A 20 15.48 6.82 -26.24
CA LEU A 20 15.70 8.27 -26.14
C LEU A 20 14.41 9.03 -25.87
N LEU A 21 13.30 8.65 -26.49
CA LEU A 21 11.99 9.25 -26.24
C LEU A 21 11.51 8.99 -24.80
N VAL A 22 11.67 7.77 -24.28
CA VAL A 22 11.32 7.46 -22.88
C VAL A 22 12.24 8.22 -21.92
N MET A 23 13.55 8.28 -22.18
CA MET A 23 14.48 9.03 -21.36
C MET A 23 14.16 10.53 -21.34
N GLY A 24 13.75 11.10 -22.47
CA GLY A 24 13.42 12.53 -22.59
C GLY A 24 12.18 12.98 -21.82
N GLN A 25 11.31 12.05 -21.38
CA GLN A 25 10.14 12.37 -20.55
C GLN A 25 10.33 12.07 -19.06
N LEU A 26 11.47 11.51 -18.64
CA LEU A 26 11.69 11.14 -17.24
C LEU A 26 11.59 12.36 -16.32
N GLY A 27 10.91 12.21 -15.19
CA GLY A 27 10.62 13.29 -14.25
C GLY A 27 9.35 14.08 -14.59
N ASN A 28 8.78 13.90 -15.78
CA ASN A 28 7.53 14.57 -16.11
C ASN A 28 6.36 13.84 -15.45
N ALA A 29 5.69 14.57 -14.57
CA ALA A 29 4.50 14.10 -13.89
C ALA A 29 3.27 14.14 -14.81
N THR A 30 2.36 13.21 -14.56
CA THR A 30 1.02 13.11 -15.13
C THR A 30 -0.04 13.43 -14.07
N PRO A 31 -1.30 13.72 -14.46
CA PRO A 31 -2.40 13.83 -13.51
C PRO A 31 -2.49 12.67 -12.51
N ASP A 32 -2.32 11.43 -12.99
CA ASP A 32 -2.40 10.23 -12.15
C ASP A 32 -1.23 10.12 -11.18
N SER A 33 0.00 10.40 -11.61
CA SER A 33 1.15 10.42 -10.71
C SER A 33 1.04 11.52 -9.62
N GLN A 34 0.35 12.63 -9.93
CA GLN A 34 0.28 13.77 -9.02
C GLN A 34 -0.56 13.49 -7.78
N TRP A 35 -1.71 12.82 -7.91
CA TRP A 35 -2.52 12.54 -6.73
C TRP A 35 -1.77 11.64 -5.74
N VAL A 36 -1.01 10.66 -6.25
CA VAL A 36 -0.19 9.77 -5.42
C VAL A 36 0.90 10.57 -4.71
N ARG A 37 1.64 11.41 -5.46
CA ARG A 37 2.70 12.27 -4.90
C ARG A 37 2.15 13.20 -3.82
N GLN A 38 1.07 13.90 -4.13
CA GLN A 38 0.46 14.88 -3.23
C GLN A 38 -0.15 14.20 -2.00
N ALA A 39 -0.76 13.02 -2.14
CA ALA A 39 -1.27 12.23 -1.02
C ALA A 39 -0.15 11.86 -0.03
N TYR A 40 0.96 11.31 -0.52
CA TYR A 40 2.11 11.01 0.34
C TYR A 40 2.72 12.28 0.95
N ALA A 41 2.84 13.38 0.20
CA ALA A 41 3.35 14.64 0.73
C ALA A 41 2.48 15.19 1.87
N TYR A 42 1.14 15.18 1.69
CA TYR A 42 0.19 15.56 2.73
C TYR A 42 0.35 14.69 3.98
N LYS A 43 0.36 13.36 3.82
CA LYS A 43 0.46 12.40 4.95
C LYS A 43 1.81 12.50 5.68
N ARG A 44 2.92 12.71 4.97
CA ARG A 44 4.24 12.96 5.59
C ARG A 44 4.24 14.25 6.41
N ALA A 45 3.67 15.32 5.85
CA ALA A 45 3.54 16.58 6.58
C ALA A 45 2.66 16.48 7.84
N LEU A 46 1.73 15.51 7.92
CA LEU A 46 1.01 15.20 9.15
C LEU A 46 1.92 14.47 10.16
N CYS A 47 2.71 13.49 9.71
CA CYS A 47 3.68 12.81 10.55
C CYS A 47 4.73 13.76 11.15
N ASP A 48 5.23 14.72 10.37
CA ASP A 48 6.27 15.67 10.79
C ASP A 48 5.82 16.61 11.92
N LYS A 49 4.50 16.77 12.11
CA LYS A 49 3.91 17.58 13.18
C LYS A 49 3.81 16.85 14.51
N ILE A 50 4.04 15.53 14.53
CA ILE A 50 3.85 14.71 15.73
C ILE A 50 5.17 14.59 16.47
N SER A 51 5.19 15.05 17.72
CA SER A 51 6.26 14.77 18.67
C SER A 51 5.92 13.52 19.50
N GLY A 52 6.85 12.57 19.57
CA GLY A 52 6.68 11.33 20.32
C GLY A 52 6.12 10.15 19.50
N SER A 53 5.84 9.05 20.19
CA SER A 53 5.43 7.78 19.57
C SER A 53 4.04 7.85 18.97
N LYS A 54 3.91 7.45 17.70
CA LYS A 54 2.65 7.41 16.95
C LYS A 54 2.33 6.01 16.43
N ILE A 55 1.10 5.83 15.96
CA ILE A 55 0.67 4.69 15.18
C ILE A 55 0.61 5.13 13.71
N VAL A 56 1.24 4.38 12.82
CA VAL A 56 1.22 4.67 11.38
C VAL A 56 0.61 3.50 10.63
N ILE A 57 -0.44 3.74 9.87
CA ILE A 57 -1.06 2.70 9.03
C ILE A 57 -0.33 2.69 7.68
N VAL A 58 0.23 1.56 7.29
CA VAL A 58 1.06 1.41 6.09
C VAL A 58 0.45 0.37 5.16
N GLY A 59 0.15 0.77 3.93
CA GLY A 59 -0.38 -0.14 2.91
C GLY A 59 -0.74 0.58 1.63
N GLY A 60 -1.47 -0.09 0.75
CA GLY A 60 -2.03 0.55 -0.42
C GLY A 60 -3.37 1.24 -0.14
N SER A 61 -4.25 1.16 -1.12
CA SER A 61 -5.56 1.78 -1.07
C SER A 61 -6.54 1.07 -0.11
N ALA A 62 -6.33 -0.21 0.20
CA ALA A 62 -7.10 -0.90 1.24
C ALA A 62 -6.92 -0.21 2.59
N ALA A 63 -5.68 0.16 2.94
CA ALA A 63 -5.37 0.95 4.14
C ALA A 63 -6.02 2.34 4.09
N LEU A 64 -5.92 3.01 2.93
CA LEU A 64 -6.47 4.35 2.71
C LEU A 64 -7.99 4.40 2.97
N PHE A 65 -8.74 3.37 2.56
CA PHE A 65 -10.20 3.33 2.64
C PHE A 65 -10.75 2.59 3.86
N SER A 66 -10.03 1.61 4.41
CA SER A 66 -10.65 0.63 5.31
C SER A 66 -10.43 0.88 6.80
N ILE A 67 -9.53 1.79 7.18
CA ILE A 67 -9.23 2.07 8.61
C ILE A 67 -9.73 3.45 9.01
N ASN A 68 -10.39 3.51 10.17
CA ASN A 68 -10.69 4.75 10.88
C ASN A 68 -9.57 5.06 11.88
N SER A 69 -8.69 6.00 11.52
CA SER A 69 -7.57 6.42 12.35
C SER A 69 -8.02 7.15 13.62
N ILE A 70 -9.16 7.84 13.58
CA ILE A 70 -9.72 8.57 14.73
C ILE A 70 -10.10 7.56 15.82
N ALA A 71 -10.81 6.49 15.46
CA ALA A 71 -11.20 5.44 16.43
C ALA A 71 -9.98 4.73 17.05
N LEU A 72 -8.93 4.48 16.26
CA LEU A 72 -7.67 3.95 16.79
C LEU A 72 -7.01 4.92 17.78
N GLN A 73 -7.03 6.22 17.47
CA GLN A 73 -6.42 7.24 18.31
C GLN A 73 -7.18 7.38 19.63
N GLU A 74 -8.52 7.41 19.58
CA GLU A 74 -9.38 7.43 20.76
C GLU A 74 -9.14 6.20 21.64
N ARG A 75 -8.98 5.02 21.03
CA ARG A 75 -8.81 3.76 21.76
C ARG A 75 -7.46 3.65 22.46
N TYR A 76 -6.37 4.09 21.82
CA TYR A 76 -5.00 3.88 22.29
C TYR A 76 -4.33 5.14 22.83
N HIS A 77 -5.00 6.29 22.77
CA HIS A 77 -4.48 7.59 23.23
C HIS A 77 -3.11 7.92 22.64
N ARG A 78 -2.87 7.52 21.39
CA ARG A 78 -1.65 7.79 20.61
C ARG A 78 -2.04 8.45 19.29
N PRO A 79 -1.28 9.44 18.80
CA PRO A 79 -1.47 9.98 17.47
C PRO A 79 -1.49 8.86 16.43
N VAL A 80 -2.48 8.86 15.53
CA VAL A 80 -2.57 7.88 14.44
C VAL A 80 -2.57 8.60 13.11
N ILE A 81 -1.67 8.22 12.19
CA ILE A 81 -1.66 8.70 10.81
C ILE A 81 -1.81 7.54 9.84
N ASN A 82 -2.72 7.69 8.89
CA ASN A 82 -2.88 6.78 7.78
C ASN A 82 -1.94 7.19 6.64
N LEU A 83 -0.90 6.39 6.41
CA LEU A 83 0.07 6.54 5.33
C LEU A 83 -0.34 5.75 4.06
N GLY A 84 -1.47 5.03 4.09
CA GLY A 84 -1.98 4.27 2.95
C GLY A 84 -2.33 5.15 1.76
N VAL A 85 -1.99 4.73 0.54
CA VAL A 85 -2.29 5.48 -0.70
C VAL A 85 -2.77 4.55 -1.82
N ASN A 86 -1.85 3.83 -2.49
CA ASN A 86 -2.16 3.00 -3.65
C ASN A 86 -1.23 1.80 -3.70
N ALA A 87 -1.76 0.57 -3.75
CA ALA A 87 -0.93 -0.63 -3.84
C ALA A 87 -0.14 -0.73 -5.16
N GLY A 88 -0.65 -0.07 -6.20
CA GLY A 88 -0.07 -0.02 -7.54
C GLY A 88 1.32 0.60 -7.58
N VAL A 89 1.70 1.44 -6.61
CA VAL A 89 3.07 2.01 -6.53
C VAL A 89 4.12 0.99 -6.10
N SER A 90 3.72 -0.25 -5.80
CA SER A 90 4.52 -1.40 -5.37
C SER A 90 5.02 -1.41 -3.93
N LEU A 91 5.33 -2.61 -3.45
CA LEU A 91 5.80 -2.86 -2.09
C LEU A 91 7.09 -2.07 -1.74
N PRO A 92 8.16 -2.06 -2.55
CA PRO A 92 9.37 -1.30 -2.22
C PRO A 92 9.10 0.16 -1.87
N TYR A 93 8.29 0.86 -2.66
CA TYR A 93 7.99 2.26 -2.43
C TYR A 93 7.11 2.46 -1.20
N ILE A 94 6.09 1.62 -0.97
CA ILE A 94 5.27 1.66 0.25
C ILE A 94 6.16 1.55 1.51
N LEU A 95 7.13 0.64 1.50
CA LEU A 95 8.07 0.47 2.61
C LEU A 95 9.06 1.64 2.73
N GLU A 96 9.53 2.24 1.63
CA GLU A 96 10.37 3.45 1.67
C GLU A 96 9.61 4.62 2.31
N GLN A 97 8.33 4.80 1.95
CA GLN A 97 7.48 5.83 2.55
C GLN A 97 7.29 5.62 4.06
N ALA A 98 7.09 4.38 4.49
CA ALA A 98 7.00 4.05 5.91
C ALA A 98 8.32 4.35 6.64
N LYS A 99 9.46 3.94 6.08
CA LYS A 99 10.79 4.20 6.67
C LYS A 99 11.09 5.70 6.83
N ALA A 100 10.56 6.53 5.95
CA ALA A 100 10.78 7.98 5.99
C ALA A 100 10.07 8.68 7.16
N VAL A 101 9.01 8.08 7.73
CA VAL A 101 8.20 8.72 8.80
C VAL A 101 8.23 8.00 10.14
N LEU A 102 8.62 6.72 10.16
CA LEU A 102 8.66 5.90 11.36
C LEU A 102 9.91 6.22 12.19
N THR A 103 9.69 6.49 13.47
CA THR A 103 10.71 6.81 14.47
C THR A 103 10.66 5.84 15.65
N PRO A 104 11.73 5.73 16.46
CA PRO A 104 11.73 4.83 17.62
C PRO A 104 10.53 5.03 18.55
N GLY A 105 9.90 3.94 18.97
CA GLY A 105 8.67 3.91 19.76
C GLY A 105 7.39 3.91 18.93
N ASP A 106 7.46 4.09 17.61
CA ASP A 106 6.28 4.01 16.75
C ASP A 106 5.77 2.58 16.60
N THR A 107 4.47 2.47 16.33
CA THR A 107 3.85 1.22 15.90
C THR A 107 3.36 1.40 14.46
N ALA A 108 3.73 0.49 13.56
CA ALA A 108 3.19 0.46 12.20
C ALA A 108 2.18 -0.69 12.07
N LEU A 109 0.98 -0.36 11.58
CA LEU A 109 -0.07 -1.32 11.29
C LEU A 109 -0.14 -1.55 9.77
N LEU A 110 0.02 -2.79 9.32
CA LEU A 110 0.22 -3.12 7.90
C LEU A 110 -0.88 -4.02 7.31
N PRO A 111 -2.06 -3.47 6.96
CA PRO A 111 -3.10 -4.16 6.20
C PRO A 111 -2.73 -4.22 4.70
N LEU A 112 -1.67 -4.96 4.37
CA LEU A 112 -1.17 -5.04 2.99
C LEU A 112 -2.13 -5.82 2.09
N GLU A 113 -2.40 -5.31 0.90
CA GLU A 113 -3.12 -6.02 -0.14
C GLU A 113 -2.41 -7.34 -0.52
N TYR A 114 -3.18 -8.40 -0.75
CA TYR A 114 -2.64 -9.74 -1.04
C TYR A 114 -1.60 -9.79 -2.18
N PRO A 115 -1.73 -9.04 -3.30
CA PRO A 115 -0.67 -8.97 -4.32
C PRO A 115 0.69 -8.52 -3.79
N LEU A 116 0.75 -7.70 -2.73
CA LEU A 116 2.01 -7.21 -2.16
C LEU A 116 2.81 -8.35 -1.51
N TYR A 117 2.17 -9.39 -0.97
CA TYR A 117 2.85 -10.60 -0.48
C TYR A 117 3.39 -11.49 -1.59
N ASN A 118 3.03 -11.23 -2.85
CA ASN A 118 3.50 -11.95 -4.03
C ASN A 118 4.38 -11.08 -4.94
N TYR A 119 4.80 -9.89 -4.49
CA TYR A 119 5.63 -8.99 -5.27
C TYR A 119 6.93 -9.69 -5.75
N ASN A 120 7.16 -9.66 -7.06
CA ASN A 120 8.36 -10.21 -7.68
C ASN A 120 8.75 -9.41 -8.93
N TYR A 121 8.98 -8.10 -8.76
CA TYR A 121 9.28 -7.17 -9.86
C TYR A 121 8.22 -7.20 -10.97
N THR A 122 6.98 -7.53 -10.61
CA THR A 122 5.81 -7.49 -11.49
C THR A 122 5.41 -6.03 -11.65
N ILE A 123 5.30 -5.57 -12.89
CA ILE A 123 4.91 -4.21 -13.22
C ILE A 123 3.38 -4.12 -13.37
N ASN A 124 2.85 -2.93 -13.16
CA ASN A 124 1.46 -2.59 -13.45
C ASN A 124 1.40 -1.15 -13.99
N PRO A 125 0.27 -0.72 -14.58
CA PRO A 125 0.16 0.62 -15.18
C PRO A 125 0.48 1.77 -14.22
N VAL A 126 0.09 1.66 -12.94
CA VAL A 126 0.40 2.67 -11.92
C VAL A 126 1.91 2.77 -11.69
N MET A 127 2.63 1.63 -11.64
CA MET A 127 4.09 1.67 -11.53
C MET A 127 4.74 2.35 -12.72
N VAL A 128 4.30 2.00 -13.94
CA VAL A 128 4.85 2.59 -15.17
C VAL A 128 4.68 4.11 -15.14
N ASP A 129 3.48 4.59 -14.84
CA ASP A 129 3.20 6.02 -14.77
C ASP A 129 4.01 6.73 -13.67
N PHE A 130 3.96 6.18 -12.45
CA PHE A 130 4.51 6.81 -11.26
C PHE A 130 6.04 6.83 -11.25
N TYR A 131 6.71 5.71 -11.52
CA TYR A 131 8.17 5.63 -11.47
C TYR A 131 8.84 6.48 -12.55
N LEU A 132 8.24 6.62 -13.74
CA LEU A 132 8.76 7.51 -14.78
C LEU A 132 8.67 8.98 -14.37
N SER A 133 7.70 9.35 -13.53
CA SER A 133 7.60 10.69 -12.95
C SER A 133 8.56 10.92 -11.77
N GLU A 134 9.25 9.88 -11.30
CA GLU A 134 10.12 9.89 -10.13
C GLU A 134 11.50 9.28 -10.45
N PRO A 135 12.33 9.93 -11.29
CA PRO A 135 13.58 9.35 -11.79
C PRO A 135 14.57 8.97 -10.68
N GLY A 136 14.60 9.74 -9.58
CA GLY A 136 15.40 9.40 -8.40
C GLY A 136 14.94 8.12 -7.70
N LEU A 137 13.63 7.84 -7.69
CA LEU A 137 13.09 6.58 -7.17
C LEU A 137 13.38 5.42 -8.12
N LEU A 138 13.20 5.64 -9.43
CA LEU A 138 13.49 4.65 -10.47
C LEU A 138 14.96 4.20 -10.43
N ALA A 139 15.89 5.13 -10.27
CA ALA A 139 17.33 4.84 -10.21
C ALA A 139 17.73 3.96 -9.01
N LYS A 140 16.94 3.96 -7.92
CA LYS A 140 17.18 3.12 -6.73
C LYS A 140 16.65 1.69 -6.88
N GLN A 141 15.84 1.41 -7.91
CA GLN A 141 15.25 0.08 -8.09
C GLN A 141 16.24 -0.91 -8.69
N ALA A 142 15.97 -2.20 -8.50
CA ALA A 142 16.73 -3.26 -9.17
C ALA A 142 16.71 -3.08 -10.70
N TRP A 143 17.84 -3.32 -11.36
CA TRP A 143 18.00 -3.09 -12.80
C TRP A 143 16.97 -3.88 -13.64
N GLN A 144 16.52 -5.04 -13.17
CA GLN A 144 15.47 -5.83 -13.82
C GLN A 144 14.14 -5.08 -13.87
N LEU A 145 13.80 -4.34 -12.80
CA LEU A 145 12.60 -3.52 -12.77
C LEU A 145 12.76 -2.29 -13.67
N GLN A 146 13.93 -1.64 -13.65
CA GLN A 146 14.22 -0.50 -14.52
C GLN A 146 14.02 -0.86 -16.00
N LEU A 147 14.57 -2.00 -16.44
CA LEU A 147 14.38 -2.50 -17.80
C LEU A 147 12.92 -2.82 -18.11
N LYS A 148 12.21 -3.51 -17.21
CA LYS A 148 10.78 -3.82 -17.41
C LYS A 148 9.94 -2.54 -17.57
N LEU A 149 10.20 -1.51 -16.77
CA LEU A 149 9.48 -0.23 -16.86
C LEU A 149 9.78 0.50 -18.17
N LEU A 150 11.05 0.52 -18.61
CA LEU A 150 11.47 1.14 -19.88
C LEU A 150 10.73 0.55 -21.10
N PHE A 151 10.52 -0.76 -21.12
CA PHE A 151 9.80 -1.44 -22.21
C PHE A 151 8.28 -1.49 -22.03
N ALA A 152 7.76 -1.13 -20.86
CA ALA A 152 6.33 -1.13 -20.57
C ALA A 152 5.67 0.24 -20.75
N VAL A 153 6.45 1.27 -21.09
CA VAL A 153 5.89 2.60 -21.39
C VAL A 153 4.94 2.48 -22.58
N THR A 154 3.73 3.01 -22.45
CA THR A 154 2.79 3.05 -23.56
C THR A 154 2.93 4.38 -24.33
N PRO A 155 2.54 4.43 -25.61
CA PRO A 155 2.50 5.68 -26.37
C PRO A 155 1.69 6.78 -25.67
N GLU A 156 0.57 6.42 -25.04
CA GLU A 156 -0.27 7.37 -24.29
C GLU A 156 0.49 7.97 -23.12
N ARG A 157 1.20 7.14 -22.33
CA ARG A 157 2.00 7.62 -21.21
C ARG A 157 3.15 8.50 -21.68
N LEU A 158 3.78 8.16 -22.81
CA LEU A 158 4.84 8.95 -23.42
C LEU A 158 4.34 10.34 -23.81
N ILE A 159 3.20 10.41 -24.52
CA ILE A 159 2.57 11.66 -24.93
C ILE A 159 2.19 12.50 -23.71
N GLN A 160 1.62 11.88 -22.66
CA GLN A 160 1.30 12.60 -21.42
C GLN A 160 2.55 13.16 -20.73
N GLY A 161 3.66 12.41 -20.73
CA GLY A 161 4.93 12.88 -20.19
C GLY A 161 5.44 14.14 -20.91
N TYR A 162 5.39 14.18 -22.24
CA TYR A 162 5.79 15.37 -23.00
C TYR A 162 4.81 16.54 -22.91
N ARG A 163 3.50 16.27 -22.80
CA ARG A 163 2.49 17.30 -22.53
C ARG A 163 2.66 17.92 -21.15
N GLY A 164 3.15 17.13 -20.19
CA GLY A 164 3.24 17.51 -18.79
C GLY A 164 1.86 17.83 -18.20
N ILE A 165 1.88 18.57 -17.10
CA ILE A 165 0.67 18.97 -16.39
C ILE A 165 0.32 20.42 -16.74
N PRO A 166 -0.95 20.73 -17.05
CA PRO A 166 -1.37 22.10 -17.31
C PRO A 166 -1.05 23.05 -16.15
N ARG A 167 -0.74 24.32 -16.46
CA ARG A 167 -0.62 25.35 -15.42
C ARG A 167 -1.94 25.45 -14.65
N GLY A 168 -1.86 25.50 -13.32
CA GLY A 168 -3.03 25.56 -12.45
C GLY A 168 -3.77 24.23 -12.27
N PHE A 169 -3.20 23.11 -12.72
CA PHE A 169 -3.77 21.79 -12.47
C PHE A 169 -3.99 21.53 -10.98
N SER A 170 -5.18 21.07 -10.65
CA SER A 170 -5.52 20.51 -9.36
C SER A 170 -5.95 19.06 -9.54
N VAL A 171 -5.58 18.22 -8.57
CA VAL A 171 -6.06 16.84 -8.53
C VAL A 171 -7.58 16.86 -8.30
N GLN A 172 -8.30 16.06 -9.07
CA GLN A 172 -9.76 15.99 -9.08
C GLN A 172 -10.23 14.54 -8.88
N GLY A 173 -11.52 14.37 -8.60
CA GLY A 173 -12.15 13.06 -8.44
C GLY A 173 -12.06 12.52 -7.01
N LEU A 174 -12.21 11.20 -6.86
CA LEU A 174 -12.27 10.54 -5.56
C LEU A 174 -10.92 10.60 -4.81
N TYR A 175 -9.82 10.44 -5.54
CA TYR A 175 -8.47 10.31 -4.97
C TYR A 175 -7.75 11.65 -4.93
N GLY A 176 -7.10 11.93 -3.80
CA GLY A 176 -6.25 13.11 -3.62
C GLY A 176 -6.37 13.70 -2.22
N PRO A 177 -5.49 14.64 -1.85
CA PRO A 177 -5.50 15.25 -0.52
C PRO A 177 -6.83 15.95 -0.17
N HIS A 178 -7.57 16.45 -1.17
CA HIS A 178 -8.84 17.15 -0.97
C HIS A 178 -9.95 16.28 -0.39
N HIS A 179 -9.83 14.95 -0.49
CA HIS A 179 -10.73 13.99 0.16
C HIS A 179 -10.02 13.17 1.23
N MET A 180 -8.99 13.72 1.89
CA MET A 180 -8.35 13.09 3.06
C MET A 180 -8.62 13.91 4.33
N ASN A 181 -8.94 13.24 5.44
CA ASN A 181 -9.12 13.93 6.72
C ASN A 181 -7.76 14.31 7.36
N ALA A 182 -7.81 14.90 8.57
CA ALA A 182 -6.62 15.31 9.33
C ALA A 182 -5.71 14.15 9.79
N HIS A 183 -6.15 12.89 9.64
CA HIS A 183 -5.37 11.69 9.88
C HIS A 183 -4.88 11.03 8.58
N GLY A 184 -5.26 11.56 7.41
CA GLY A 184 -4.96 10.97 6.12
C GLY A 184 -5.95 9.89 5.66
N ASP A 185 -7.02 9.58 6.40
CA ASP A 185 -8.01 8.61 5.93
C ASP A 185 -8.81 9.19 4.75
N GLN A 186 -9.20 8.34 3.81
CA GLN A 186 -10.11 8.72 2.74
C GLN A 186 -11.47 9.15 3.30
N THR A 187 -12.02 10.24 2.78
CA THR A 187 -13.40 10.70 3.02
C THR A 187 -14.21 10.56 1.74
N HIS A 188 -15.51 10.87 1.78
CA HIS A 188 -16.39 10.79 0.62
C HIS A 188 -16.58 9.36 0.08
N SER A 189 -16.48 8.38 0.97
CA SER A 189 -16.69 6.96 0.68
C SER A 189 -17.91 6.41 1.43
N GLU A 190 -18.85 7.26 1.86
CA GLU A 190 -20.10 6.84 2.49
C GLU A 190 -20.98 6.10 1.47
N VAL A 191 -21.80 5.15 1.93
CA VAL A 191 -22.77 4.43 1.07
C VAL A 191 -23.65 5.41 0.28
N ALA A 192 -24.09 6.49 0.91
CA ALA A 192 -24.92 7.52 0.28
C ALA A 192 -24.24 8.26 -0.89
N ARG A 193 -22.91 8.18 -1.02
CA ARG A 193 -22.14 8.77 -2.13
C ARG A 193 -21.77 7.77 -3.21
N GLN A 194 -22.04 6.48 -3.00
CA GLN A 194 -21.76 5.44 -3.98
C GLN A 194 -22.68 5.61 -5.19
N SER A 195 -22.10 5.77 -6.38
CA SER A 195 -22.87 5.80 -7.62
C SER A 195 -23.45 4.42 -7.97
N GLU A 196 -24.55 4.40 -8.71
CA GLU A 196 -25.14 3.15 -9.23
C GLU A 196 -24.12 2.34 -10.06
N ASN A 197 -23.26 3.02 -10.81
CA ASN A 197 -22.20 2.36 -11.58
C ASN A 197 -21.16 1.69 -10.66
N GLN A 198 -20.72 2.36 -9.59
CA GLN A 198 -19.78 1.76 -8.64
C GLN A 198 -20.40 0.56 -7.92
N LYS A 199 -21.68 0.68 -7.53
CA LYS A 199 -22.43 -0.42 -6.92
C LYS A 199 -22.57 -1.60 -7.88
N ALA A 200 -22.89 -1.35 -9.15
CA ALA A 200 -22.94 -2.39 -10.18
C ALA A 200 -21.57 -3.04 -10.44
N ILE A 201 -20.49 -2.27 -10.44
CA ILE A 201 -19.12 -2.79 -10.53
C ILE A 201 -18.85 -3.74 -9.37
N VAL A 202 -19.05 -3.31 -8.13
CA VAL A 202 -18.80 -4.12 -6.93
C VAL A 202 -19.58 -5.43 -6.96
N ASN A 203 -20.86 -5.39 -7.33
CA ASN A 203 -21.73 -6.56 -7.41
C ASN A 203 -21.39 -7.51 -8.58
N SER A 204 -20.67 -7.03 -9.60
CA SER A 204 -20.24 -7.85 -10.75
C SER A 204 -18.79 -8.34 -10.63
N LEU A 205 -18.09 -8.00 -9.54
CA LEU A 205 -16.72 -8.47 -9.32
C LEU A 205 -16.67 -9.99 -9.21
N THR A 206 -15.72 -10.59 -9.92
CA THR A 206 -15.42 -12.02 -9.87
C THR A 206 -14.28 -12.31 -8.87
N PRO A 207 -14.13 -13.57 -8.43
CA PRO A 207 -13.05 -13.96 -7.52
C PRO A 207 -11.66 -13.59 -8.05
N ARG A 208 -10.82 -13.03 -7.17
CA ARG A 208 -9.39 -12.83 -7.44
C ARG A 208 -8.63 -14.09 -7.05
N TYR A 209 -8.00 -14.73 -8.03
CA TYR A 209 -7.25 -15.97 -7.82
C TYR A 209 -5.82 -15.70 -7.32
N TYR A 210 -5.68 -15.12 -6.13
CA TYR A 210 -4.37 -14.81 -5.56
C TYR A 210 -3.61 -16.07 -5.18
N GLY A 211 -4.29 -17.10 -4.67
CA GLY A 211 -3.67 -18.38 -4.34
C GLY A 211 -3.06 -19.07 -5.55
N LYS A 212 -3.78 -19.12 -6.68
CA LYS A 212 -3.26 -19.71 -7.94
C LYS A 212 -2.04 -18.96 -8.47
N ASN A 213 -2.01 -17.64 -8.30
CA ASN A 213 -0.91 -16.80 -8.77
C ASN A 213 0.24 -16.68 -7.76
N PHE A 214 0.08 -17.22 -6.55
CA PHE A 214 1.05 -17.04 -5.47
C PHE A 214 2.27 -17.95 -5.62
N SER A 215 3.46 -17.36 -5.57
CA SER A 215 4.73 -18.08 -5.46
C SER A 215 5.33 -17.88 -4.08
N LYS A 216 5.72 -18.96 -3.40
CA LYS A 216 6.50 -18.90 -2.14
C LYS A 216 7.91 -18.33 -2.33
N LYS A 217 8.43 -18.37 -3.56
CA LYS A 217 9.70 -17.76 -3.96
C LYS A 217 9.38 -16.46 -4.69
N ASN A 218 9.37 -15.37 -3.93
CA ASN A 218 9.10 -14.03 -4.42
C ASN A 218 9.98 -13.04 -3.65
N GLU A 219 10.10 -11.82 -4.18
CA GLU A 219 10.91 -10.76 -3.56
C GLU A 219 10.23 -10.13 -2.34
N ALA A 220 8.90 -10.21 -2.26
CA ALA A 220 8.13 -9.65 -1.14
C ALA A 220 8.64 -10.15 0.21
N TRP A 221 8.92 -11.45 0.35
CA TRP A 221 9.43 -11.99 1.61
C TRP A 221 10.78 -11.40 2.00
N ASN A 222 11.69 -11.16 1.06
CA ASN A 222 12.98 -10.54 1.35
C ASN A 222 12.78 -9.10 1.85
N LEU A 223 11.94 -8.33 1.17
CA LEU A 223 11.66 -6.93 1.52
C LEU A 223 10.95 -6.80 2.87
N LEU A 224 9.94 -7.64 3.13
CA LEU A 224 9.17 -7.61 4.37
C LEU A 224 10.02 -8.06 5.57
N THR A 225 10.80 -9.12 5.43
CA THR A 225 11.71 -9.57 6.51
C THR A 225 12.80 -8.53 6.77
N ALA A 226 13.38 -7.93 5.72
CA ALA A 226 14.34 -6.84 5.89
C ALA A 226 13.71 -5.60 6.57
N PHE A 227 12.44 -5.30 6.27
CA PHE A 227 11.72 -4.21 6.92
C PHE A 227 11.43 -4.51 8.40
N GLN A 228 11.05 -5.74 8.73
CA GLN A 228 10.89 -6.20 10.12
C GLN A 228 12.21 -6.03 10.90
N HIS A 229 13.32 -6.56 10.41
CA HIS A 229 14.62 -6.41 11.07
C HIS A 229 15.04 -4.94 11.20
N TRP A 230 14.80 -4.12 10.18
CA TRP A 230 15.07 -2.69 10.23
C TRP A 230 14.26 -1.99 11.34
N ALA A 231 12.98 -2.35 11.51
CA ALA A 231 12.10 -1.82 12.53
C ALA A 231 12.50 -2.28 13.94
N ASP A 232 12.79 -3.58 14.10
CA ASP A 232 13.23 -4.17 15.38
C ASP A 232 14.51 -3.48 15.89
N SER A 233 15.49 -3.25 14.98
CA SER A 233 16.75 -2.54 15.32
C SER A 233 16.57 -1.08 15.74
N ARG A 234 15.37 -0.52 15.55
CA ARG A 234 15.01 0.88 15.84
C ARG A 234 13.93 1.02 16.89
N ASN A 235 13.56 -0.07 17.57
CA ASN A 235 12.47 -0.09 18.54
C ASN A 235 11.15 0.41 17.92
N ILE A 236 10.85 -0.03 16.69
CA ILE A 236 9.58 0.21 15.99
C ILE A 236 8.81 -1.10 15.97
N CYS A 237 7.56 -1.08 16.43
CA CYS A 237 6.70 -2.27 16.44
C CYS A 237 5.95 -2.39 15.11
N LEU A 238 6.22 -3.43 14.32
CA LEU A 238 5.41 -3.74 13.15
C LEU A 238 4.32 -4.75 13.49
N ILE A 239 3.11 -4.53 13.00
CA ILE A 239 1.98 -5.46 13.13
C ILE A 239 1.33 -5.60 11.75
N PHE A 240 1.52 -6.76 11.12
CA PHE A 240 0.84 -7.12 9.89
C PHE A 240 -0.55 -7.68 10.21
N ILE A 241 -1.56 -7.21 9.49
CA ILE A 241 -2.96 -7.61 9.66
C ILE A 241 -3.60 -7.90 8.30
N PRO A 242 -4.72 -8.63 8.24
CA PRO A 242 -5.40 -8.83 6.97
C PRO A 242 -6.04 -7.52 6.49
N PRO A 243 -5.95 -7.18 5.20
CA PRO A 243 -6.69 -6.04 4.65
C PRO A 243 -8.19 -6.34 4.64
N GLY A 244 -9.03 -5.29 4.66
CA GLY A 244 -10.42 -5.43 4.27
C GLY A 244 -10.51 -5.89 2.82
N PHE A 245 -11.18 -7.02 2.55
CA PHE A 245 -11.24 -7.59 1.19
C PHE A 245 -12.56 -8.29 0.85
N LEU A 246 -13.11 -8.04 -0.33
CA LEU A 246 -14.44 -8.53 -0.70
C LEU A 246 -14.49 -10.05 -0.68
N PHE A 247 -15.42 -10.61 0.09
CA PHE A 247 -15.62 -12.05 0.22
C PHE A 247 -16.21 -12.64 -1.06
N GLN A 248 -15.66 -13.78 -1.48
CA GLN A 248 -16.18 -14.59 -2.57
C GLN A 248 -16.20 -16.04 -2.14
N GLN A 249 -17.25 -16.77 -2.52
CA GLN A 249 -17.43 -18.18 -2.15
C GLN A 249 -16.23 -19.05 -2.59
N ALA A 250 -15.61 -18.72 -3.72
CA ALA A 250 -14.43 -19.41 -4.23
C ALA A 250 -13.25 -19.42 -3.23
N TYR A 251 -13.13 -18.44 -2.34
CA TYR A 251 -12.03 -18.38 -1.36
C TYR A 251 -12.14 -19.43 -0.25
N ILE A 252 -13.30 -20.09 -0.15
CA ILE A 252 -13.49 -21.24 0.75
C ILE A 252 -13.72 -22.55 -0.01
N THR A 253 -14.27 -22.51 -1.23
CA THR A 253 -14.57 -23.73 -2.00
C THR A 253 -13.46 -24.16 -2.95
N ASP A 254 -12.67 -23.24 -3.50
CA ASP A 254 -11.48 -23.59 -4.30
C ASP A 254 -10.33 -23.95 -3.35
N PRO A 255 -9.80 -25.19 -3.38
CA PRO A 255 -8.78 -25.63 -2.43
C PRO A 255 -7.48 -24.80 -2.49
N VAL A 256 -7.13 -24.26 -3.67
CA VAL A 256 -5.90 -23.48 -3.84
C VAL A 256 -6.06 -22.10 -3.22
N GLU A 257 -7.19 -21.44 -3.45
CA GLU A 257 -7.49 -20.14 -2.84
C GLU A 257 -7.66 -20.28 -1.32
N ASN A 258 -8.40 -21.29 -0.86
CA ASN A 258 -8.57 -21.54 0.55
C ASN A 258 -7.22 -21.80 1.25
N HIS A 259 -6.34 -22.62 0.66
CA HIS A 259 -5.02 -22.87 1.19
C HIS A 259 -4.19 -21.58 1.32
N PHE A 260 -4.26 -20.68 0.33
CA PHE A 260 -3.55 -19.41 0.39
C PHE A 260 -4.01 -18.55 1.58
N TYR A 261 -5.31 -18.28 1.70
CA TYR A 261 -5.81 -17.40 2.76
C TYR A 261 -5.67 -18.00 4.17
N THR A 262 -5.77 -19.33 4.30
CA THR A 262 -5.64 -20.00 5.61
C THR A 262 -4.19 -20.12 6.07
N THR A 263 -3.23 -20.28 5.14
CA THR A 263 -1.82 -20.50 5.50
C THR A 263 -0.94 -19.26 5.45
N LEU A 264 -1.39 -18.18 4.80
CA LEU A 264 -0.63 -16.92 4.69
C LEU A 264 -0.14 -16.40 6.05
N PRO A 265 -0.94 -16.35 7.14
CA PRO A 265 -0.47 -15.87 8.44
C PRO A 265 0.67 -16.73 9.01
N ALA A 266 0.54 -18.06 8.92
CA ALA A 266 1.58 -18.98 9.40
C ALA A 266 2.86 -18.87 8.57
N LEU A 267 2.73 -18.69 7.25
CA LEU A 267 3.85 -18.45 6.36
C LEU A 267 4.58 -17.13 6.70
N ALA A 268 3.82 -16.05 6.90
CA ALA A 268 4.37 -14.75 7.30
C ALA A 268 5.14 -14.83 8.63
N ARG A 269 4.57 -15.50 9.64
CA ARG A 269 5.24 -15.73 10.93
C ARG A 269 6.51 -16.56 10.78
N LYS A 270 6.49 -17.61 9.94
CA LYS A 270 7.69 -18.41 9.64
C LYS A 270 8.80 -17.58 8.97
N LYS A 271 8.45 -16.48 8.30
CA LYS A 271 9.38 -15.50 7.72
C LYS A 271 9.81 -14.41 8.71
N GLY A 272 9.41 -14.52 9.98
CA GLY A 272 9.77 -13.59 11.05
C GLY A 272 8.84 -12.38 11.18
N LEU A 273 7.73 -12.32 10.44
CA LEU A 273 6.81 -11.18 10.50
C LEU A 273 5.84 -11.33 11.68
N THR A 274 5.57 -10.22 12.38
CA THR A 274 4.50 -10.14 13.39
C THR A 274 3.13 -10.05 12.70
N TYR A 275 2.60 -11.18 12.25
CA TYR A 275 1.30 -11.25 11.57
C TYR A 275 0.18 -11.70 12.52
N LEU A 276 -0.88 -10.90 12.62
CA LEU A 276 -2.09 -11.18 13.38
C LEU A 276 -3.30 -11.40 12.47
N GLY A 277 -4.31 -12.11 12.97
CA GLY A 277 -5.61 -12.27 12.30
C GLY A 277 -5.63 -13.38 11.24
N ARG A 278 -6.85 -13.80 10.87
CA ARG A 278 -7.08 -14.79 9.81
C ARG A 278 -7.74 -14.09 8.62
N PRO A 279 -7.13 -14.10 7.41
CA PRO A 279 -7.64 -13.42 6.23
C PRO A 279 -9.14 -13.51 5.98
N LEU A 280 -9.72 -14.71 6.08
CA LEU A 280 -11.15 -14.94 5.81
C LEU A 280 -12.10 -14.22 6.79
N GLU A 281 -11.65 -13.87 8.01
CA GLU A 281 -12.47 -13.16 9.01
C GLU A 281 -12.56 -11.65 8.76
N TYR A 282 -11.74 -11.15 7.85
CA TYR A 282 -11.67 -9.74 7.45
C TYR A 282 -12.13 -9.56 6.00
N MET A 283 -12.87 -10.55 5.50
CA MET A 283 -13.57 -10.47 4.23
C MET A 283 -15.05 -10.20 4.44
N PHE A 284 -15.62 -9.29 3.65
CA PHE A 284 -16.97 -8.75 3.85
C PHE A 284 -17.84 -8.91 2.60
N PRO A 285 -19.18 -8.90 2.73
CA PRO A 285 -20.07 -8.98 1.57
C PRO A 285 -19.95 -7.74 0.65
N PRO A 286 -20.42 -7.83 -0.60
CA PRO A 286 -20.33 -6.74 -1.59
C PRO A 286 -20.83 -5.37 -1.10
N ASP A 287 -21.92 -5.33 -0.33
CA ASP A 287 -22.52 -4.07 0.18
C ASP A 287 -21.59 -3.25 1.10
N TYR A 288 -20.46 -3.84 1.53
CA TYR A 288 -19.47 -3.16 2.36
C TYR A 288 -18.42 -2.40 1.53
N TYR A 289 -18.43 -2.56 0.20
CA TYR A 289 -17.41 -2.00 -0.70
C TYR A 289 -17.95 -0.86 -1.55
N PHE A 290 -17.13 0.17 -1.72
CA PHE A 290 -17.45 1.41 -2.41
C PHE A 290 -17.32 1.28 -3.93
N ASP A 291 -16.17 0.85 -4.46
CA ASP A 291 -15.91 0.78 -5.91
C ASP A 291 -14.95 -0.35 -6.34
N THR A 292 -14.12 -0.86 -5.43
CA THR A 292 -13.16 -1.95 -5.66
C THR A 292 -13.30 -3.04 -4.60
N PRO A 293 -12.72 -4.25 -4.77
CA PRO A 293 -12.80 -5.29 -3.73
C PRO A 293 -11.96 -4.96 -2.47
N TYR A 294 -11.32 -3.80 -2.39
CA TYR A 294 -10.50 -3.37 -1.26
C TYR A 294 -11.00 -2.09 -0.57
N HIS A 295 -11.91 -1.34 -1.20
CA HIS A 295 -12.31 -0.03 -0.71
C HIS A 295 -13.60 -0.16 0.08
N LEU A 296 -13.48 -0.30 1.40
CA LEU A 296 -14.67 -0.28 2.25
C LEU A 296 -15.38 1.07 2.19
N THR A 297 -16.69 1.03 2.35
CA THR A 297 -17.49 2.23 2.63
C THR A 297 -17.12 2.81 4.00
N ALA A 298 -17.44 4.08 4.24
CA ALA A 298 -17.15 4.74 5.52
C ALA A 298 -17.84 4.02 6.71
N GLU A 299 -19.00 3.43 6.48
CA GLU A 299 -19.77 2.65 7.44
C GLU A 299 -19.10 1.31 7.74
N ALA A 300 -18.72 0.57 6.69
CA ALA A 300 -18.03 -0.72 6.83
C ALA A 300 -16.62 -0.57 7.44
N ARG A 301 -15.95 0.56 7.20
CA ARG A 301 -14.69 0.93 7.84
C ARG A 301 -14.78 0.91 9.37
N GLN A 302 -15.91 1.34 9.95
CA GLN A 302 -16.07 1.30 11.41
C GLN A 302 -16.06 -0.13 11.93
N ILE A 303 -16.79 -1.02 11.26
CA ILE A 303 -16.86 -2.45 11.60
C ILE A 303 -15.48 -3.10 11.50
N TYR A 304 -14.75 -2.85 10.40
CA TYR A 304 -13.40 -3.36 10.23
C TYR A 304 -12.45 -2.83 11.31
N THR A 305 -12.50 -1.53 11.59
CA THR A 305 -11.62 -0.90 12.59
C THR A 305 -11.85 -1.44 13.99
N THR A 306 -13.10 -1.67 14.40
CA THR A 306 -13.42 -2.31 15.69
C THR A 306 -12.80 -3.70 15.79
N ARG A 307 -12.90 -4.53 14.75
CA ARG A 307 -12.25 -5.86 14.73
C ARG A 307 -10.73 -5.75 14.84
N ILE A 308 -10.13 -4.75 14.19
CA ILE A 308 -8.68 -4.51 14.27
C ILE A 308 -8.27 -4.08 15.68
N ILE A 309 -9.02 -3.20 16.33
CA ILE A 309 -8.78 -2.80 17.73
C ILE A 309 -8.76 -4.02 18.66
N GLU A 310 -9.73 -4.92 18.52
CA GLU A 310 -9.79 -6.15 19.29
C GLU A 310 -8.60 -7.06 18.98
N LEU A 311 -8.25 -7.20 17.70
CA LEU A 311 -7.15 -8.05 17.25
C LEU A 311 -5.79 -7.63 17.81
N ILE A 312 -5.49 -6.34 17.77
CA ILE A 312 -4.16 -5.82 18.15
C ILE A 312 -4.08 -5.44 19.65
N GLY A 313 -5.22 -5.35 20.33
CA GLY A 313 -5.32 -5.00 21.75
C GLY A 313 -4.33 -5.73 22.67
N PRO A 314 -4.14 -7.06 22.55
CA PRO A 314 -3.18 -7.80 23.38
C PRO A 314 -1.72 -7.33 23.23
N ILE A 315 -1.32 -6.83 22.06
CA ILE A 315 0.02 -6.26 21.84
C ILE A 315 0.07 -4.82 22.35
N MET A 316 -0.90 -4.00 21.94
CA MET A 316 -0.91 -2.57 22.26
C MET A 316 -1.01 -2.32 23.77
N ASN A 317 -1.79 -3.12 24.50
CA ASN A 317 -1.92 -2.97 25.95
C ASN A 317 -0.63 -3.35 26.71
N LYS A 318 0.16 -4.31 26.18
CA LYS A 318 1.47 -4.65 26.77
C LYS A 318 2.47 -3.52 26.60
N GLU A 319 2.50 -2.87 25.44
CA GLU A 319 3.33 -1.68 25.21
C GLU A 319 2.95 -0.52 26.15
N ILE A 320 1.65 -0.28 26.33
CA ILE A 320 1.16 0.74 27.26
C ILE A 320 1.66 0.45 28.68
N ILE A 321 1.55 -0.80 29.16
CA ILE A 321 2.01 -1.17 30.51
C ILE A 321 3.53 -0.96 30.64
N HIS A 322 4.34 -1.41 29.68
CA HIS A 322 5.81 -1.26 29.76
C HIS A 322 6.25 0.21 29.72
N SER A 323 5.60 1.04 28.91
CA SER A 323 5.88 2.48 28.86
C SER A 323 5.50 3.23 30.14
N HIS A 324 4.44 2.80 30.84
CA HIS A 324 4.05 3.38 32.13
C HIS A 324 5.01 2.96 33.26
N VAL A 325 5.43 1.70 33.29
CA VAL A 325 6.37 1.19 34.31
C VAL A 325 7.75 1.87 34.19
N GLN A 326 8.23 2.14 32.97
CA GLN A 326 9.50 2.85 32.77
C GLN A 326 9.42 4.37 33.06
N ARG A 327 8.21 4.95 33.12
CA ARG A 327 7.99 6.38 33.40
C ARG A 327 7.73 6.70 34.87
N ILE A 328 7.65 5.72 35.76
CA ILE A 328 7.58 5.98 37.22
C ILE A 328 9.01 6.18 37.74
N PRO A 329 9.43 7.40 38.10
CA PRO A 329 10.72 7.62 38.74
C PRO A 329 10.61 7.11 40.18
N GLY A 330 11.27 5.99 40.47
CA GLY A 330 11.51 5.50 41.83
C GLY A 330 10.26 5.03 42.59
N SER A 331 9.89 3.76 42.44
CA SER A 331 9.35 3.02 43.59
C SER A 331 10.40 1.98 44.00
N GLY A 332 11.20 2.37 44.98
CA GLY A 332 12.05 1.44 45.70
C GLY A 332 11.16 0.51 46.52
N TYR A 333 10.99 -0.71 46.07
CA TYR A 333 10.70 -1.84 46.95
C TYR A 333 11.78 -2.90 46.68
N ARG A 334 12.72 -2.99 47.63
CA ARG A 334 13.59 -4.14 47.78
C ARG A 334 12.78 -5.24 48.47
N PHE A 335 12.95 -6.48 48.00
CA PHE A 335 12.52 -7.70 48.67
C PHE A 335 13.11 -7.81 50.08
#